data_AF-A0A943QGE4-F1
#
_entry.id   AF-A0A943QGE4-F1
#
_cell.length_a   1.000
_cell.length_b   1.000
_cell.length_c   1.000
_cell.angle_alpha   90.00
_cell.angle_beta   90.00
_cell.angle_gamma   90.00
#
_symmetry.space_group_name_H-M   'P 1'
#
loop_
_entity.id
_entity.type
_entity.pdbx_description
1 polymer ?
#
loop_
_entity_poly.entity_id
_entity_poly.type
_entity_poly.pdbx_seq_one_letter_code
_entity_poly.pdbx_strand_id
1 'polypeptide(L)' 'MKATKGNKVYTIDETQKAMYQAQGYDIVDDEGKIVQYGAGKTVSYEEYKALEEKVSKLEEDNKNLKKENKELKKGAQ' A
#
# COMPACT_ATOMS: atom_id res chain seq x y z
N MET A 1 -17.74 -1.98 -9.08
CA MET A 1 -16.97 -1.50 -7.90
C MET A 1 -17.86 -1.21 -6.71
N LYS A 2 -17.27 -1.10 -5.52
CA LYS A 2 -17.98 -0.90 -4.25
C LYS A 2 -17.32 0.18 -3.39
N ALA A 3 -18.11 0.88 -2.59
CA ALA A 3 -17.66 1.76 -1.52
C ALA A 3 -17.92 1.09 -0.16
N THR A 4 -16.90 0.94 0.66
CA THR A 4 -16.97 0.23 1.96
C THR A 4 -16.53 1.11 3.13
N LYS A 5 -17.32 1.17 4.19
CA LYS A 5 -16.97 1.85 5.46
C LYS A 5 -17.57 1.09 6.64
N GLY A 6 -16.73 0.37 7.37
CA GLY A 6 -17.19 -0.54 8.42
C GLY A 6 -18.08 -1.64 7.83
N ASN A 7 -19.31 -1.78 8.35
CA ASN A 7 -20.30 -2.73 7.84
C ASN A 7 -21.14 -2.20 6.66
N LYS A 8 -20.94 -0.95 6.23
CA LYS A 8 -21.67 -0.36 5.10
C LYS A 8 -20.95 -0.64 3.78
N VAL A 9 -21.68 -1.19 2.81
CA VAL A 9 -21.19 -1.49 1.46
C VAL A 9 -22.21 -1.01 0.45
N TYR A 10 -21.78 -0.19 -0.51
CA TYR A 10 -22.61 0.30 -1.60
C TYR A 10 -21.98 -0.06 -2.93
N THR A 11 -22.78 -0.55 -3.88
CA THR A 11 -22.38 -0.60 -5.29
C THR A 11 -22.40 0.81 -5.83
N ILE A 12 -21.29 1.26 -6.42
CA ILE A 12 -21.16 2.61 -6.95
C ILE A 12 -20.60 2.57 -8.37
N ASP A 13 -20.83 3.62 -9.14
CA ASP A 13 -20.16 3.86 -10.42
C ASP A 13 -18.98 4.84 -10.27
N GLU A 14 -18.25 5.07 -11.37
CA GLU A 14 -17.04 5.90 -11.36
C GLU A 14 -17.29 7.36 -10.96
N THR A 15 -18.45 7.93 -11.31
CA THR A 15 -18.80 9.32 -11.03
C THR A 15 -19.02 9.56 -9.53
N GLN A 16 -19.35 8.49 -8.79
CA GLN A 16 -19.63 8.54 -7.36
C GLN A 16 -18.39 8.33 -6.49
N LYS A 17 -17.26 7.89 -7.06
CA LYS A 17 -16.00 7.59 -6.33
C LYS A 17 -15.58 8.73 -5.41
N ALA A 18 -15.44 9.93 -5.96
CA ALA A 18 -14.94 11.09 -5.22
C ALA A 18 -15.84 11.45 -4.04
N MET A 19 -17.17 11.36 -4.23
CA MET A 19 -18.15 11.65 -3.18
C MET A 19 -18.06 10.66 -2.02
N TYR A 20 -17.97 9.36 -2.30
CA TYR A 20 -17.86 8.33 -1.25
C TYR A 20 -16.47 8.34 -0.60
N GLN A 21 -15.42 8.59 -1.38
CA GLN A 21 -14.07 8.72 -0.85
C GLN A 21 -13.96 9.91 0.12
N ALA A 22 -14.52 11.07 -0.22
CA ALA A 22 -14.57 12.25 0.66
C ALA A 22 -15.35 11.98 1.96
N GLN A 23 -16.35 11.09 1.93
CA GLN A 23 -17.08 10.63 3.11
C GLN A 23 -16.32 9.57 3.95
N GLY A 24 -15.12 9.18 3.52
CA GLY A 24 -14.28 8.20 4.22
C GLY A 24 -14.61 6.74 3.90
N TYR A 25 -15.23 6.46 2.75
CA TYR A 25 -15.37 5.09 2.25
C TYR A 25 -14.13 4.68 1.47
N ASP A 26 -13.69 3.45 1.66
CA ASP A 26 -12.72 2.83 0.79
C ASP A 26 -13.41 2.39 -0.51
N ILE A 27 -12.80 2.72 -1.64
CA ILE A 27 -13.28 2.31 -2.95
C ILE A 27 -12.56 1.02 -3.32
N VAL A 28 -13.34 0.00 -3.63
CA VAL A 28 -12.89 -1.35 -3.92
C VAL A 28 -13.34 -1.71 -5.34
N ASP A 29 -12.46 -2.28 -6.15
CA ASP A 29 -12.81 -2.79 -7.47
C ASP A 29 -13.70 -4.05 -7.39
N ASP A 30 -14.07 -4.57 -8.55
CA ASP A 30 -14.92 -5.76 -8.64
C ASP A 30 -14.19 -7.05 -8.22
N GLU A 31 -12.86 -7.03 -8.13
CA GLU A 31 -12.02 -8.12 -7.62
C GLU A 31 -11.84 -8.06 -6.10
N GLY A 32 -12.37 -7.03 -5.43
CA GLY A 32 -12.24 -6.86 -3.99
C GLY A 32 -10.95 -6.14 -3.56
N LYS A 33 -10.21 -5.54 -4.50
CA LYS A 33 -8.99 -4.79 -4.23
C LYS A 33 -9.29 -3.32 -3.95
N ILE A 34 -8.64 -2.75 -2.93
CA ILE A 34 -8.78 -1.32 -2.63
C ILE A 34 -8.11 -0.51 -3.75
N VAL A 35 -8.91 0.29 -4.43
CA VAL A 35 -8.49 1.23 -5.48
C VAL A 35 -8.18 2.60 -4.89
N GLN A 36 -8.95 3.02 -3.88
CA GLN A 36 -8.75 4.31 -3.23
C GLN A 36 -9.13 4.23 -1.76
N TYR A 37 -8.27 4.79 -0.91
CA TYR A 37 -8.54 4.90 0.52
C TYR A 37 -9.48 6.08 0.82
N GLY A 38 -10.43 5.85 1.72
CA GLY A 38 -11.33 6.87 2.22
C GLY A 38 -10.57 8.03 2.88
N ALA A 39 -11.11 9.25 2.76
CA ALA A 39 -10.59 10.43 3.43
C ALA A 39 -10.54 10.27 4.96
N GLY A 40 -9.59 10.97 5.59
CA GLY A 40 -9.39 10.96 7.05
C GLY A 40 -8.44 9.87 7.56
N LYS A 41 -7.93 8.99 6.68
CA LYS A 41 -6.83 8.09 7.01
C LYS A 41 -5.51 8.85 6.99
N THR A 42 -4.95 9.09 8.17
CA THR A 42 -3.64 9.73 8.34
C THR A 42 -2.76 8.88 9.23
N VAL A 43 -1.44 9.07 9.09
CA VAL A 43 -0.42 8.54 10.00
C VAL A 43 0.34 9.72 10.60
N SER A 44 0.88 9.55 11.80
CA SER A 44 1.76 10.60 12.35
C SER A 44 3.02 10.73 11.50
N TYR A 45 3.61 11.93 11.48
CA TYR A 45 4.86 12.15 10.75
C TYR A 45 6.01 11.28 11.29
N GLU A 46 6.03 11.04 12.61
CA GLU A 46 7.01 10.17 13.25
C GLU A 46 6.89 8.71 12.78
N GLU A 47 5.67 8.17 12.73
CA GLU A 47 5.45 6.81 12.21
C GLU A 47 5.82 6.70 10.72
N TYR A 48 5.47 7.72 9.93
CA TYR A 48 5.86 7.79 8.52
C TYR A 48 7.38 7.80 8.36
N LYS A 49 8.10 8.63 9.13
CA LYS A 49 9.57 8.70 9.08
C LYS A 49 10.23 7.40 9.52
N ALA A 50 9.74 6.79 10.60
CA ALA A 50 10.23 5.49 11.05
C ALA A 50 10.02 4.39 9.98
N LEU A 51 8.92 4.46 9.22
CA LEU A 51 8.68 3.54 8.10
C LEU A 51 9.65 3.82 6.93
N GLU A 52 9.85 5.08 6.55
CA GLU A 52 10.81 5.46 5.48
C GLU A 52 12.23 4.97 5.80
N GLU A 53 12.70 5.18 7.04
CA GLU A 53 14.03 4.71 7.46
C GLU A 53 14.15 3.18 7.42
N LYS A 54 13.11 2.46 7.85
CA LYS A 54 13.09 0.99 7.77
C LYS A 54 13.12 0.50 6.33
N VAL A 55 12.34 1.12 5.44
CA VAL A 55 12.32 0.76 4.02
C VAL A 55 13.70 0.99 3.40
N SER A 56 14.32 2.15 3.65
CA SER A 56 15.64 2.47 3.13
C SER A 56 16.70 1.45 3.57
N LYS A 57 16.72 1.07 4.86
CA LYS A 57 17.63 0.03 5.38
C LYS A 57 17.38 -1.33 4.72
N LEU A 58 16.13 -1.75 4.62
CA LEU A 58 15.77 -3.04 4.01
C LEU A 58 16.13 -3.10 2.52
N GLU A 59 16.04 -1.99 1.79
CA GLU A 59 16.47 -1.93 0.39
C GLU A 59 17.99 -2.04 0.24
N GLU A 60 18.75 -1.38 1.13
CA GLU A 60 20.20 -1.48 1.17
C GLU A 60 20.66 -2.91 1.49
N ASP A 61 20.11 -3.51 2.55
CA ASP A 61 20.40 -4.88 2.96
C ASP A 61 20.06 -5.87 1.83
N ASN A 62 18.90 -5.73 1.20
CA ASN A 62 18.54 -6.56 0.04
C ASN A 62 19.51 -6.42 -1.13
N LYS A 63 20.02 -5.21 -1.39
CA LYS A 63 20.99 -4.97 -2.45
C LYS A 63 22.32 -5.65 -2.12
N ASN A 64 22.77 -5.56 -0.88
CA ASN A 64 24.01 -6.20 -0.41
C ASN A 64 23.88 -7.73 -0.44
N LEU A 65 22.80 -8.29 0.10
CA LEU A 65 22.52 -9.73 0.05
C LEU A 65 22.40 -10.27 -1.38
N LYS A 66 21.80 -9.51 -2.31
CA LYS A 66 21.74 -9.91 -3.73
C LYS A 66 23.11 -9.92 -4.39
N LYS A 67 24.01 -9.00 -4.03
CA LYS A 67 25.39 -8.99 -4.51
C LYS A 67 26.15 -10.20 -3.97
N GLU A 68 26.13 -10.41 -2.66
CA GLU A 68 26.81 -11.54 -2.02
C GLU A 68 26.32 -12.89 -2.57
N ASN A 69 24.99 -13.07 -2.70
CA ASN A 69 24.43 -14.26 -3.33
C ASN A 69 24.92 -14.48 -4.77
N LYS A 70 25.10 -13.41 -5.54
CA LYS A 70 25.61 -13.51 -6.92
C LYS A 70 27.08 -13.91 -6.93
N GLU A 71 27.88 -13.43 -5.99
CA GLU A 71 29.30 -13.78 -5.87
C GLU A 71 29.49 -15.22 -5.37
N LEU A 72 28.75 -15.64 -4.35
CA LEU A 72 28.76 -17.02 -3.86
C LEU A 72 28.33 -18.02 -4.93
N LYS A 73 27.28 -17.70 -5.72
CA LYS A 73 26.85 -18.56 -6.84
C LYS A 73 27.90 -18.66 -7.96
N LYS A 74 28.72 -17.62 -8.16
CA LYS A 74 29.82 -17.66 -9.13
C LYS A 74 31.03 -18.44 -8.61
N GLY A 75 31.29 -18.43 -7.30
CA GLY A 75 32.37 -19.20 -6.69
C GLY A 75 32.03 -20.69 -6.47
N ALA A 76 30.75 -21.04 -6.49
CA ALA A 76 30.26 -22.42 -6.37
C ALA A 76 30.12 -23.16 -7.72
N GLN A 77 30.51 -22.53 -8.83
CA GLN A 77 30.45 -23.06 -10.19
C GLN A 77 31.86 -23.21 -10.77
#